data_AF-A0A924W059-F1
#
_entry.id   AF-A0A924W059-F1
#
_cell.length_a   1.000
_cell.length_b   1.000
_cell.length_c   1.000
_cell.angle_alpha   90.00
_cell.angle_beta   90.00
_cell.angle_gamma   90.00
#
_symmetry.space_group_name_H-M   'P 1'
#
loop_
_entity.id
_entity.type
_entity.pdbx_description
1 polymer ?
#
loop_
_entity_poly.entity_id
_entity_poly.type
_entity_poly.pdbx_seq_one_letter_code
_entity_poly.pdbx_strand_id
1 'polypeptide(L)'
;REAKLDIAKVYPELDETRTLGEVLLAPTRIYAKQIVGVLRKYKVKQVISGMSHITGSGLPGNLPRSLTNLNAVLNRKSWTPHPVFPFLQKHGNIADNEMFDVFNMGIGYCLFVRPHFAEAVADLLRKQGETVRVIGKLAAGTGRFIMK
;
A
#
# COMPACT_ATOMS: atom_id res chain seq x y z
N ARG A 1 16.03 -7.27 22.09
CA ARG A 1 17.13 -6.29 22.21
C ARG A 1 16.55 -4.94 21.84
N GLU A 2 16.70 -3.90 22.66
CA GLU A 2 16.18 -2.56 22.31
C GLU A 2 17.12 -1.87 21.32
N ALA A 3 16.55 -1.29 20.26
CA ALA A 3 17.31 -0.64 19.19
C ALA A 3 17.99 0.69 19.61
N LYS A 4 17.71 1.18 20.85
CA LYS A 4 18.24 2.44 21.42
C LYS A 4 18.18 3.62 20.44
N LEU A 5 17.05 3.77 19.76
CA LEU A 5 16.81 4.89 18.86
C LEU A 5 16.30 6.11 19.64
N ASP A 6 16.69 7.30 19.20
CA ASP A 6 16.26 8.57 19.77
C ASP A 6 15.20 9.21 18.88
N ILE A 7 14.00 9.41 19.43
CA ILE A 7 12.87 9.99 18.70
C ILE A 7 13.11 11.46 18.29
N ALA A 8 13.97 12.19 19.01
CA ALA A 8 14.29 13.59 18.72
C ALA A 8 15.45 13.75 17.71
N LYS A 9 16.05 12.64 17.27
CA LYS A 9 17.19 12.65 16.35
C LYS A 9 16.75 12.53 14.89
N VAL A 10 17.44 13.27 14.01
CA VAL A 10 17.37 13.09 12.56
C VAL A 10 18.31 11.95 12.15
N TYR A 11 17.78 11.01 11.36
CA TYR A 11 18.53 9.90 10.78
C TYR A 11 18.60 10.11 9.26
N PRO A 12 19.77 10.43 8.67
CA PRO A 12 19.87 10.76 7.24
C PRO A 12 19.40 9.65 6.29
N GLU A 13 19.46 8.39 6.71
CA GLU A 13 18.94 7.24 5.96
C GLU A 13 17.40 7.17 5.94
N LEU A 14 16.72 7.96 6.77
CA LEU A 14 15.27 8.03 6.92
C LEU A 14 14.69 9.31 6.31
N ASP A 15 15.24 10.46 6.71
CA ASP A 15 14.82 11.80 6.27
C ASP A 15 15.97 12.79 6.49
N GLU A 16 16.10 13.80 5.64
CA GLU A 16 17.17 14.80 5.72
C GLU A 16 16.93 15.87 6.79
N THR A 17 15.67 16.07 7.19
CA THR A 17 15.25 17.22 8.01
C THR A 17 14.40 16.82 9.21
N ARG A 18 13.55 15.81 9.06
CA ARG A 18 12.62 15.37 10.11
C ARG A 18 13.28 14.40 11.07
N THR A 19 12.97 14.56 12.34
CA THR A 19 13.31 13.63 13.40
C THR A 19 12.59 12.29 13.22
N LEU A 20 13.10 11.23 13.85
CA LEU A 20 12.42 9.93 13.86
C LEU A 20 10.97 10.04 14.36
N GLY A 21 10.73 10.81 15.42
CA GLY A 21 9.39 11.03 15.98
C GLY A 21 8.44 11.69 14.97
N GLU A 22 8.89 12.73 14.27
CA GLU A 22 8.08 13.41 13.24
C GLU A 22 7.73 12.51 12.06
N VAL A 23 8.67 11.65 11.63
CA VAL A 23 8.42 10.69 10.56
C VAL A 23 7.40 9.62 11.00
N LEU A 24 7.51 9.13 12.24
CA LEU A 24 6.59 8.11 12.78
C LEU A 24 5.20 8.66 13.09
N LEU A 25 5.11 9.94 13.46
CA LEU A 25 3.84 10.65 13.71
C LEU A 25 3.18 11.19 12.44
N ALA A 26 3.75 10.92 11.26
CA ALA A 26 3.15 11.32 10.00
C ALA A 26 1.68 10.83 9.92
N PRO A 27 0.72 11.74 9.65
CA PRO A 27 -0.69 11.39 9.69
C PRO A 27 -1.06 10.39 8.59
N THR A 28 -2.02 9.53 8.89
CA THR A 28 -2.55 8.58 7.90
C THR A 28 -3.25 9.32 6.76
N ARG A 29 -3.02 8.85 5.53
CA ARG A 29 -3.68 9.39 4.33
C ARG A 29 -5.17 9.03 4.33
N ILE A 30 -6.05 10.03 4.16
CA ILE A 30 -7.48 9.83 4.00
C ILE A 30 -7.84 9.80 2.51
N TYR A 31 -8.40 8.66 2.05
CA TYR A 31 -8.72 8.40 0.64
C TYR A 31 -10.17 8.68 0.23
N ALA A 32 -11.05 9.02 1.20
CA ALA A 32 -12.50 9.02 1.00
C ALA A 32 -12.95 9.91 -0.18
N LYS A 33 -12.44 11.14 -0.28
CA LYS A 33 -12.82 12.09 -1.34
C LYS A 33 -12.48 11.55 -2.74
N GLN A 34 -11.28 11.00 -2.89
CA GLN A 34 -10.76 10.50 -4.15
C GLN A 34 -11.50 9.23 -4.58
N ILE A 35 -11.69 8.29 -3.66
CA ILE A 35 -12.41 7.04 -3.94
C ILE A 35 -13.87 7.32 -4.32
N VAL A 36 -14.57 8.19 -3.58
CA VAL A 36 -15.95 8.59 -3.92
C VAL A 36 -16.00 9.24 -5.32
N GLY A 37 -14.99 10.06 -5.67
CA GLY A 37 -14.86 10.63 -7.01
C GLY A 37 -14.74 9.58 -8.11
N VAL A 38 -13.87 8.58 -7.94
CA VAL A 38 -13.70 7.47 -8.89
C VAL A 38 -15.00 6.68 -9.04
N LEU A 39 -15.64 6.29 -7.93
CA LEU A 39 -16.87 5.50 -7.94
C LEU A 39 -18.01 6.23 -8.63
N ARG A 40 -18.17 7.54 -8.40
CA ARG A 40 -19.18 8.36 -9.08
C ARG A 40 -18.92 8.42 -10.59
N LYS A 41 -17.67 8.64 -11.01
CA LYS A 41 -17.32 8.76 -12.43
C LYS A 41 -17.54 7.46 -13.20
N TYR A 42 -17.31 6.31 -12.57
CA TYR A 42 -17.43 4.99 -13.21
C TYR A 42 -18.66 4.18 -12.78
N LYS A 43 -19.68 4.83 -12.19
CA LYS A 43 -20.88 4.17 -11.66
C LYS A 43 -21.58 3.27 -12.67
N VAL A 44 -21.76 3.75 -13.91
CA VAL A 44 -22.47 3.01 -14.97
C VAL A 44 -21.63 1.85 -15.53
N LYS A 45 -20.33 2.08 -15.74
CA LYS A 45 -19.42 1.10 -16.35
C LYS A 45 -18.94 0.01 -15.38
N GLN A 46 -19.22 0.15 -14.08
CA GLN A 46 -18.81 -0.78 -13.01
C GLN A 46 -17.33 -1.20 -13.11
N VAL A 47 -16.46 -0.20 -13.28
CA VAL A 47 -15.03 -0.40 -13.52
C VAL A 47 -14.28 -0.91 -12.28
N ILE A 48 -14.72 -0.52 -11.09
CA ILE A 48 -14.14 -0.95 -9.81
C ILE A 48 -14.89 -2.21 -9.35
N SER A 49 -14.18 -3.33 -9.27
CA SER A 49 -14.73 -4.64 -8.89
C SER A 49 -14.50 -4.98 -7.42
N GLY A 50 -13.73 -4.16 -6.71
CA GLY A 50 -13.39 -4.37 -5.31
C GLY A 50 -12.37 -3.35 -4.84
N MET A 51 -12.23 -3.23 -3.53
CA MET A 51 -11.33 -2.29 -2.87
C MET A 51 -10.83 -2.90 -1.57
N SER A 52 -9.61 -2.56 -1.16
CA SER A 52 -9.04 -3.02 0.10
C SER A 52 -8.22 -1.91 0.75
N HIS A 53 -8.54 -1.59 2.00
CA HIS A 53 -7.76 -0.68 2.83
C HIS A 53 -6.67 -1.48 3.54
N ILE A 54 -5.42 -1.06 3.41
CA ILE A 54 -4.27 -1.81 3.93
C ILE A 54 -3.90 -1.24 5.29
N THR A 55 -4.37 -1.93 6.33
CA THR A 55 -4.17 -1.58 7.73
C THR A 55 -3.25 -2.60 8.41
N GLY A 56 -3.54 -2.97 9.68
CA GLY A 56 -2.91 -4.12 10.31
C GLY A 56 -3.10 -5.40 9.48
N SER A 57 -2.13 -6.32 9.60
CA SER A 57 -1.97 -7.52 8.76
C SER A 57 -1.44 -7.27 7.33
N GLY A 58 -1.09 -6.02 6.98
CA GLY A 58 -0.46 -5.66 5.72
C GLY A 58 -1.17 -6.12 4.44
N LEU A 59 -0.46 -6.17 3.32
CA LEU A 59 -1.02 -6.63 2.04
C LEU A 59 -1.50 -8.10 2.07
N PRO A 60 -0.74 -9.06 2.64
CA PRO A 60 -1.13 -10.47 2.67
C PRO A 60 -2.40 -10.71 3.48
N GLY A 61 -2.62 -9.96 4.56
CA GLY A 61 -3.80 -10.12 5.40
C GLY A 61 -5.04 -9.38 4.89
N ASN A 62 -4.88 -8.25 4.19
CA ASN A 62 -6.01 -7.40 3.78
C ASN A 62 -6.54 -7.72 2.37
N LEU A 63 -5.69 -8.08 1.40
CA LEU A 63 -6.13 -8.33 0.02
C LEU A 63 -7.02 -9.57 -0.12
N PRO A 64 -6.67 -10.75 0.44
CA PRO A 64 -7.50 -11.95 0.40
C PRO A 64 -8.94 -11.78 0.91
N ARG A 65 -9.19 -10.88 1.87
CA ARG A 65 -10.52 -10.70 2.50
C ARG A 65 -11.61 -10.33 1.50
N SER A 66 -11.22 -9.76 0.36
CA SER A 66 -12.13 -9.35 -0.71
C SER A 66 -12.11 -10.29 -1.92
N LEU A 67 -11.42 -11.44 -1.83
CA LEU A 67 -11.20 -12.36 -2.95
C LEU A 67 -11.75 -13.76 -2.62
N THR A 68 -12.67 -14.27 -3.43
CA THR A 68 -13.21 -15.64 -3.27
C THR A 68 -12.54 -16.62 -4.24
N ASN A 69 -12.68 -16.39 -5.55
CA ASN A 69 -12.19 -17.27 -6.60
C ASN A 69 -10.96 -16.71 -7.34
N LEU A 70 -10.26 -15.77 -6.68
CA LEU A 70 -9.15 -15.03 -7.27
C LEU A 70 -7.96 -14.99 -6.29
N ASN A 71 -6.75 -15.03 -6.83
CA ASN A 71 -5.52 -14.72 -6.11
C ASN A 71 -5.07 -13.30 -6.46
N ALA A 72 -4.53 -12.58 -5.47
CA ALA A 72 -3.80 -11.33 -5.69
C ALA A 72 -2.36 -11.66 -6.04
N VAL A 73 -1.93 -11.35 -7.27
CA VAL A 73 -0.57 -11.57 -7.74
C VAL A 73 0.11 -10.21 -7.92
N LEU A 74 0.98 -9.87 -6.98
CA LEU A 74 1.70 -8.59 -6.94
C LEU A 74 3.13 -8.75 -7.43
N ASN A 75 3.70 -7.67 -7.97
CA ASN A 75 5.11 -7.59 -8.34
C ASN A 75 5.85 -6.73 -7.32
N ARG A 76 6.80 -7.30 -6.56
CA ARG A 76 7.56 -6.59 -5.52
C ARG A 76 8.31 -5.37 -6.05
N LYS A 77 8.67 -5.35 -7.34
CA LYS A 77 9.41 -4.26 -8.00
C LYS A 77 8.51 -3.11 -8.48
N SER A 78 7.19 -3.23 -8.30
CA SER A 78 6.24 -2.21 -8.82
C SER A 78 6.13 -0.94 -7.94
N TRP A 79 6.69 -0.96 -6.73
CA TRP A 79 6.86 0.23 -5.90
C TRP A 79 8.05 0.10 -4.95
N THR A 80 8.49 1.25 -4.45
CA THR A 80 9.51 1.36 -3.40
C THR A 80 8.84 1.86 -2.14
N PRO A 81 8.90 1.11 -1.02
CA PRO A 81 8.38 1.57 0.27
C PRO A 81 9.13 2.82 0.77
N HIS A 82 8.48 3.63 1.61
CA HIS A 82 9.13 4.76 2.29
C HIS A 82 10.35 4.28 3.12
N PRO A 83 11.44 5.06 3.24
CA PRO A 83 12.65 4.67 3.97
C PRO A 83 12.44 4.22 5.43
N VAL A 84 11.32 4.63 6.05
CA VAL A 84 10.91 4.18 7.39
C VAL A 84 10.79 2.66 7.51
N PHE A 85 10.33 1.96 6.47
CA PHE A 85 10.18 0.50 6.52
C PHE A 85 11.54 -0.23 6.58
N PRO A 86 12.48 -0.03 5.65
CA PRO A 86 13.80 -0.66 5.77
C PRO A 86 14.58 -0.18 7.01
N PHE A 87 14.37 1.06 7.46
CA PHE A 87 14.93 1.54 8.72
C PHE A 87 14.44 0.71 9.93
N LEU A 88 13.12 0.58 10.08
CA LEU A 88 12.52 -0.25 11.13
C LEU A 88 12.92 -1.71 11.02
N GLN A 89 12.98 -2.25 9.80
CA GLN A 89 13.39 -3.62 9.55
C GLN A 89 14.80 -3.90 10.07
N LYS A 90 15.76 -3.05 9.67
CA LYS A 90 17.17 -3.14 10.06
C LYS A 90 17.33 -3.02 11.57
N HIS A 91 16.71 -2.02 12.19
CA HIS A 91 16.87 -1.75 13.62
C HIS A 91 16.08 -2.71 14.52
N GLY A 92 14.95 -3.24 14.04
CA GLY A 92 14.14 -4.24 14.72
C GLY A 92 14.58 -5.68 14.49
N ASN A 93 15.51 -5.92 13.56
CA ASN A 93 15.90 -7.27 13.10
C ASN A 93 14.67 -8.09 12.64
N ILE A 94 13.82 -7.47 11.83
CA ILE A 94 12.54 -8.03 11.37
C ILE A 94 12.75 -8.77 10.05
N ALA A 95 12.18 -9.97 9.93
CA ALA A 95 12.25 -10.73 8.68
C ALA A 95 11.44 -10.07 7.55
N ASP A 96 11.85 -10.26 6.30
CA ASP A 96 11.19 -9.65 5.13
C ASP A 96 9.69 -9.99 5.06
N ASN A 97 9.32 -11.23 5.32
CA ASN A 97 7.92 -11.67 5.31
C ASN A 97 7.11 -10.99 6.42
N GLU A 98 7.68 -10.90 7.62
CA GLU A 98 7.04 -10.24 8.77
C GLU A 98 6.80 -8.74 8.51
N MET A 99 7.69 -8.07 7.78
CA MET A 99 7.47 -6.67 7.36
C MET A 99 6.19 -6.52 6.54
N PHE A 100 5.91 -7.44 5.62
CA PHE A 100 4.69 -7.42 4.81
C PHE A 100 3.45 -7.87 5.57
N ASP A 101 3.61 -8.72 6.58
CA ASP A 101 2.50 -9.20 7.42
C ASP A 101 2.07 -8.14 8.44
N VAL A 102 2.93 -7.18 8.79
CA VAL A 102 2.62 -6.15 9.80
C VAL A 102 2.31 -4.80 9.15
N PHE A 103 3.16 -4.36 8.23
CA PHE A 103 3.11 -3.01 7.68
C PHE A 103 2.41 -2.96 6.31
N ASN A 104 1.91 -1.77 5.97
CA ASN A 104 1.35 -1.52 4.64
C ASN A 104 2.43 -1.44 3.52
N MET A 105 3.71 -1.36 3.91
CA MET A 105 4.87 -1.29 3.02
C MET A 105 4.77 -0.19 1.96
N GLY A 106 4.09 0.91 2.26
CA GLY A 106 3.91 2.06 1.36
C GLY A 106 2.64 2.03 0.51
N ILE A 107 1.81 0.98 0.61
CA ILE A 107 0.52 0.89 -0.08
C ILE A 107 -0.60 0.97 0.93
N GLY A 108 -1.25 2.13 1.07
CA GLY A 108 -2.36 2.31 2.02
C GLY A 108 -3.71 1.83 1.50
N TYR A 109 -3.95 1.85 0.18
CA TYR A 109 -5.25 1.50 -0.40
C TYR A 109 -5.11 0.86 -1.77
N CYS A 110 -5.91 -0.17 -2.05
CA CYS A 110 -5.91 -0.92 -3.29
C CYS A 110 -7.29 -0.87 -3.97
N LEU A 111 -7.30 -0.64 -5.29
CA LEU A 111 -8.49 -0.75 -6.13
C LEU A 111 -8.34 -1.92 -7.10
N PHE A 112 -9.41 -2.71 -7.25
CA PHE A 112 -9.46 -3.79 -8.23
C PHE A 112 -10.19 -3.27 -9.47
N VAL A 113 -9.42 -3.01 -10.53
CA VAL A 113 -9.89 -2.28 -11.71
C VAL A 113 -9.93 -3.22 -12.90
N ARG A 114 -10.97 -3.10 -13.75
CA ARG A 114 -10.99 -3.77 -15.05
C ARG A 114 -9.73 -3.38 -15.86
N PRO A 115 -8.98 -4.33 -16.45
CA PRO A 115 -7.67 -4.05 -17.03
C PRO A 115 -7.64 -2.89 -18.03
N HIS A 116 -8.65 -2.80 -18.90
CA HIS A 116 -8.78 -1.73 -19.90
C HIS A 116 -8.90 -0.32 -19.31
N PHE A 117 -9.32 -0.19 -18.06
CA PHE A 117 -9.51 1.09 -17.38
C PHE A 117 -8.45 1.41 -16.34
N ALA A 118 -7.47 0.53 -16.12
CA ALA A 118 -6.48 0.67 -15.07
C ALA A 118 -5.74 2.02 -15.14
N GLU A 119 -5.24 2.38 -16.33
CA GLU A 119 -4.50 3.62 -16.51
C GLU A 119 -5.39 4.86 -16.39
N ALA A 120 -6.61 4.80 -16.96
CA ALA A 120 -7.56 5.92 -16.88
C ALA A 120 -7.99 6.21 -15.43
N VAL A 121 -8.15 5.18 -14.59
CA VAL A 121 -8.42 5.34 -13.15
C VAL A 121 -7.18 5.86 -12.43
N ALA A 122 -5.99 5.36 -12.76
CA ALA A 122 -4.74 5.83 -12.17
C ALA A 122 -4.51 7.32 -12.46
N ASP A 123 -4.70 7.76 -13.70
CA ASP A 123 -4.57 9.15 -14.10
C ASP A 123 -5.58 10.08 -13.43
N LEU A 124 -6.81 9.61 -13.24
CA LEU A 124 -7.82 10.36 -12.50
C LEU A 124 -7.38 10.62 -11.06
N LEU A 125 -6.87 9.60 -10.39
CA LEU A 125 -6.38 9.69 -9.01
C LEU A 125 -5.10 10.53 -8.91
N ARG A 126 -4.17 10.42 -9.86
CA ARG A 126 -2.97 11.27 -9.94
C ARG A 126 -3.35 12.74 -10.10
N LYS A 127 -4.33 13.07 -10.93
CA LYS A 127 -4.88 14.42 -11.06
C LYS A 127 -5.54 14.94 -9.77
N GLN A 128 -5.89 14.06 -8.85
CA GLN A 128 -6.42 14.39 -7.52
C GLN A 128 -5.33 14.44 -6.43
N GLY A 129 -4.06 14.35 -6.82
CA GLY A 129 -2.91 14.44 -5.92
C GLY A 129 -2.46 13.11 -5.30
N GLU A 130 -2.95 11.96 -5.79
CA GLU A 130 -2.52 10.65 -5.29
C GLU A 130 -1.31 10.10 -6.05
N THR A 131 -0.43 9.40 -5.33
CA THR A 131 0.62 8.59 -5.94
C THR A 131 0.07 7.21 -6.26
N VAL A 132 -0.14 6.93 -7.55
CA VAL A 132 -0.74 5.65 -8.00
C VAL A 132 0.25 4.80 -8.79
N ARG A 133 0.26 3.50 -8.48
CA ARG A 133 1.04 2.46 -9.14
C ARG A 133 0.14 1.28 -9.47
N VAL A 134 0.36 0.66 -10.63
CA VAL A 134 -0.20 -0.66 -10.94
C VAL A 134 0.72 -1.69 -10.30
N ILE A 135 0.27 -2.31 -9.22
CA ILE A 135 1.12 -3.17 -8.38
C ILE A 135 1.02 -4.67 -8.70
N GLY A 136 0.07 -5.05 -9.54
CA GLY A 136 -0.21 -6.46 -9.81
C GLY A 136 -1.50 -6.69 -10.58
N LYS A 137 -1.97 -7.93 -10.52
CA LYS A 137 -3.22 -8.38 -11.14
C LYS A 137 -3.92 -9.42 -10.28
N LEU A 138 -5.24 -9.56 -10.50
CA LEU A 138 -5.99 -10.70 -10.00
C LEU A 138 -5.93 -11.84 -11.02
N ALA A 139 -5.75 -13.07 -10.55
CA ALA A 139 -5.76 -14.28 -11.37
C ALA A 139 -6.72 -15.31 -10.75
N ALA A 140 -7.22 -16.27 -11.55
CA ALA A 140 -8.04 -17.36 -11.01
C ALA A 140 -7.32 -18.09 -9.87
N GLY A 141 -8.04 -18.43 -8.81
CA GLY A 141 -7.44 -19.02 -7.62
C GLY A 141 -8.39 -19.20 -6.45
N THR A 142 -7.83 -19.27 -5.25
CA THR A 142 -8.52 -19.68 -4.01
C THR A 142 -8.39 -18.64 -2.90
N GLY A 143 -8.29 -17.35 -3.26
CA GLY A 143 -8.18 -16.27 -2.27
C GLY A 143 -6.77 -16.05 -1.71
N ARG A 144 -5.70 -16.43 -2.42
CA ARG A 144 -4.32 -16.28 -1.91
C ARG A 144 -3.67 -14.96 -2.30
N PHE A 145 -2.79 -14.49 -1.43
CA PHE A 145 -1.80 -13.47 -1.75
C PHE A 145 -0.53 -14.12 -2.29
N ILE A 146 0.00 -13.61 -3.41
CA ILE A 146 1.21 -14.09 -4.06
C ILE A 146 2.08 -12.89 -4.42
N MET A 147 3.28 -12.83 -3.84
CA MET A 147 4.31 -11.86 -4.22
C MET A 147 5.23 -12.50 -5.27
N LYS A 148 5.49 -11.77 -6.36
CA LYS A 148 6.45 -12.12 -7.43
C LYS A 148 7.62 -11.15 -7.48
#